data_AF-J0PRV3-F1
#
_entry.id   AF-J0PRV3-F1
#
_cell.length_a   1.000
_cell.length_b   1.000
_cell.length_c   1.000
_cell.angle_alpha   90.00
_cell.angle_beta   90.00
_cell.angle_gamma   90.00
#
_symmetry.space_group_name_H-M   'P 1'
#
loop_
_entity.id
_entity.type
_entity.pdbx_description
1 polymer ?
#
loop_
_entity_poly.entity_id
_entity_poly.type
_entity_poly.pdbx_seq_one_letter_code
_entity_poly.pdbx_strand_id
1 'polypeptide(L)'
;MTDFFEGQYNTANTDGGFYINPFSLKDSEENRQFLANWIKFMLNIYSDNQQDNKASQSIDKVIRDTYNYMGDQKNQINLLEIAKNLGSSEQDFNEILKSQGEKIYFKNFQDCLDFSKSPLSVINMDAFASDKKLMGLIAMYLFHKLFFEAKEHNKPFFYSLMKLKTILCIL
;
A
#
# COMPACT_ATOMS: atom_id res chain seq x y z
N MET A 1 10.67 25.59 -7.37
CA MET A 1 9.89 26.76 -6.96
C MET A 1 8.50 26.28 -6.54
N THR A 2 8.41 25.77 -5.32
CA THR A 2 7.15 25.49 -4.58
C THR A 2 7.51 25.38 -3.10
N ASP A 3 8.34 26.32 -2.63
CA ASP A 3 8.67 26.50 -1.20
C ASP A 3 7.50 27.09 -0.39
N PHE A 4 6.33 27.27 -1.02
CA PHE A 4 5.18 28.00 -0.46
C PHE A 4 4.10 27.12 0.20
N PHE A 5 4.22 25.78 0.17
CA PHE A 5 3.18 24.88 0.70
C PHE A 5 3.67 23.75 1.61
N GLU A 6 4.95 23.77 2.04
CA GLU A 6 5.53 22.68 2.86
C GLU A 6 5.25 21.27 2.28
N GLY A 7 5.21 21.14 0.96
CA GLY A 7 4.83 19.91 0.26
C GLY A 7 5.85 18.78 0.45
N GLN A 8 5.38 17.54 0.59
CA GLN A 8 6.24 16.35 0.57
C GLN A 8 6.57 15.94 -0.86
N TYR A 9 7.85 15.97 -1.21
CA TYR A 9 8.34 15.49 -2.51
C TYR A 9 8.92 14.09 -2.36
N ASN A 10 8.23 13.12 -2.93
CA ASN A 10 8.64 11.73 -2.89
C ASN A 10 9.32 11.35 -4.21
N THR A 11 10.65 11.35 -4.20
CA THR A 11 11.47 10.83 -5.30
C THR A 11 11.70 9.34 -5.11
N ALA A 12 11.35 8.52 -6.09
CA ALA A 12 11.65 7.09 -6.05
C ALA A 12 13.16 6.82 -6.22
N ASN A 13 13.62 5.65 -5.76
CA ASN A 13 15.01 5.14 -5.92
C ASN A 13 16.12 5.93 -5.21
N THR A 14 15.81 6.70 -4.17
CA THR A 14 16.81 7.36 -3.31
C THR A 14 16.68 6.88 -1.86
N ASP A 15 17.76 6.89 -1.07
CA ASP A 15 17.65 6.73 0.38
C ASP A 15 16.83 7.90 0.94
N GLY A 16 15.76 7.59 1.67
CA GLY A 16 14.72 8.57 2.06
C GLY A 16 13.69 8.90 0.97
N GLY A 17 13.68 8.15 -0.14
CA GLY A 17 12.76 8.31 -1.26
C GLY A 17 11.34 7.76 -1.03
N PHE A 18 10.57 7.59 -2.11
CA PHE A 18 9.20 7.08 -2.05
C PHE A 18 9.14 5.62 -1.55
N TYR A 19 8.32 5.36 -0.54
CA TYR A 19 7.95 4.02 -0.07
C TYR A 19 6.54 4.06 0.51
N ILE A 20 5.84 2.94 0.42
CA ILE A 20 4.50 2.80 0.99
C ILE A 20 4.42 1.58 1.87
N ASN A 21 3.61 1.68 2.91
CA ASN A 21 3.22 0.56 3.73
C ASN A 21 1.70 0.54 3.87
N PRO A 22 0.99 -0.21 3.01
CA PRO A 22 -0.45 -0.40 3.15
C PRO A 22 -0.88 -0.90 4.53
N PHE A 23 -0.05 -1.70 5.20
CA PHE A 23 -0.36 -2.25 6.52
C PHE A 23 -0.24 -1.23 7.66
N SER A 24 0.17 0.01 7.37
CA SER A 24 0.09 1.14 8.31
C SER A 24 -1.31 1.74 8.44
N LEU A 25 -2.25 1.38 7.56
CA LEU A 25 -3.63 1.85 7.63
C LEU A 25 -4.29 1.47 8.96
N LYS A 26 -5.14 2.37 9.48
CA LYS A 26 -5.95 2.15 10.68
C LYS A 26 -6.76 0.86 10.55
N ASP A 27 -6.84 0.10 11.63
CA ASP A 27 -7.64 -1.11 11.62
C ASP A 27 -9.14 -0.80 11.44
N SER A 28 -9.71 -1.28 10.33
CA SER A 28 -11.12 -1.19 9.99
C SER A 28 -11.48 -2.31 9.01
N GLU A 29 -12.74 -2.70 8.95
CA GLU A 29 -13.20 -3.71 7.99
C GLU A 29 -12.91 -3.30 6.54
N GLU A 30 -13.12 -2.02 6.21
CA GLU A 30 -12.82 -1.44 4.89
C GLU A 30 -11.32 -1.56 4.54
N ASN A 31 -10.42 -1.27 5.49
CA ASN A 31 -8.98 -1.36 5.27
C ASN A 31 -8.50 -2.82 5.21
N ARG A 32 -9.04 -3.72 6.05
CA ARG A 32 -8.73 -5.15 5.98
C ARG A 32 -9.11 -5.75 4.61
N GLN A 33 -10.30 -5.42 4.10
CA GLN A 33 -10.76 -5.85 2.78
C GLN A 33 -9.88 -5.30 1.66
N PHE A 34 -9.53 -4.01 1.73
CA PHE A 34 -8.59 -3.40 0.78
C PHE A 34 -7.24 -4.14 0.76
N LEU A 35 -6.65 -4.41 1.94
CA LEU A 35 -5.36 -5.08 2.05
C LEU A 35 -5.37 -6.49 1.46
N ALA A 36 -6.44 -7.24 1.71
CA ALA A 36 -6.60 -8.56 1.12
C ALA A 36 -6.68 -8.49 -0.41
N ASN A 37 -7.45 -7.55 -0.95
CA ASN A 37 -7.55 -7.33 -2.40
C ASN A 37 -6.23 -6.84 -3.02
N TRP A 38 -5.48 -6.01 -2.30
CA TRP A 38 -4.18 -5.52 -2.73
C TRP A 38 -3.15 -6.65 -2.83
N ILE A 39 -3.13 -7.57 -1.86
CA ILE A 39 -2.31 -8.79 -1.93
C ILE A 39 -2.77 -9.72 -3.05
N LYS A 40 -4.09 -9.94 -3.22
CA LYS A 40 -4.62 -10.78 -4.31
C LYS A 40 -4.21 -10.25 -5.68
N PHE A 41 -4.26 -8.92 -5.88
CA PHE A 41 -3.74 -8.27 -7.08
C PHE A 41 -2.21 -8.49 -7.24
N MET A 42 -1.44 -8.35 -6.14
CA MET A 42 -0.01 -8.65 -6.15
C MET A 42 0.30 -10.11 -6.53
N LEU A 43 -0.59 -11.06 -6.20
CA LEU A 43 -0.41 -12.47 -6.48
C LEU A 43 -1.07 -12.95 -7.78
N ASN A 44 -1.72 -12.04 -8.53
CA ASN A 44 -2.52 -12.37 -9.73
C ASN A 44 -3.65 -13.38 -9.44
N ILE A 45 -4.27 -13.30 -8.27
CA ILE A 45 -5.39 -14.16 -7.89
C ILE A 45 -6.67 -13.51 -8.39
N TYR A 46 -7.37 -14.21 -9.29
CA TYR A 46 -8.64 -13.76 -9.86
C TYR A 46 -9.73 -14.77 -9.52
N SER A 47 -10.98 -14.32 -9.40
CA SER A 47 -12.13 -15.10 -8.90
C SER A 47 -12.55 -16.32 -9.72
N ASP A 48 -11.83 -16.64 -10.79
CA ASP A 48 -12.36 -17.41 -11.91
C ASP A 48 -11.90 -18.89 -11.89
N ASN A 49 -11.05 -19.29 -10.93
CA ASN A 49 -10.61 -20.68 -10.76
C ASN A 49 -10.64 -21.17 -9.28
N GLN A 50 -10.77 -22.49 -9.07
CA GLN A 50 -10.93 -23.07 -7.71
C GLN A 50 -9.68 -22.94 -6.83
N GLN A 51 -8.48 -22.91 -7.41
CA GLN A 51 -7.22 -22.75 -6.68
C GLN A 51 -7.10 -21.33 -6.14
N ASP A 52 -7.44 -20.34 -6.95
CA ASP A 52 -7.50 -18.93 -6.61
C ASP A 52 -8.54 -18.66 -5.51
N ASN A 53 -9.65 -19.41 -5.49
CA ASN A 53 -10.63 -19.29 -4.41
C ASN A 53 -10.07 -19.72 -3.04
N LYS A 54 -9.27 -20.80 -2.98
CA LYS A 54 -8.60 -21.21 -1.73
C LYS A 54 -7.52 -20.23 -1.32
N ALA A 55 -6.69 -19.80 -2.27
CA ALA A 55 -5.66 -18.79 -2.05
C ALA A 55 -6.25 -17.47 -1.53
N SER A 56 -7.36 -17.02 -2.14
CA SER A 56 -8.11 -15.83 -1.75
C SER A 56 -8.58 -15.93 -0.29
N GLN A 57 -9.16 -17.07 0.11
CA GLN A 57 -9.57 -17.32 1.49
C GLN A 57 -8.38 -17.37 2.46
N SER A 58 -7.26 -17.97 2.06
CA SER A 58 -6.02 -17.99 2.85
C SER A 58 -5.52 -16.56 3.11
N ILE A 59 -5.54 -15.68 2.11
CA ILE A 59 -5.14 -14.27 2.23
C ILE A 59 -6.09 -13.51 3.16
N ASP A 60 -7.41 -13.66 2.97
CA ASP A 60 -8.40 -13.01 3.84
C ASP A 60 -8.21 -13.41 5.30
N LYS A 61 -7.94 -14.70 5.53
CA LYS A 61 -7.65 -15.24 6.86
C LYS A 61 -6.37 -14.64 7.44
N VAL A 62 -5.27 -14.60 6.69
CA VAL A 62 -3.98 -14.08 7.18
C VAL A 62 -4.08 -12.60 7.56
N ILE A 63 -4.75 -11.78 6.76
CA ILE A 63 -4.99 -10.36 7.09
C ILE A 63 -5.77 -10.25 8.39
N ARG A 64 -6.91 -10.95 8.49
CA ARG A 64 -7.74 -10.92 9.69
C ARG A 64 -6.99 -11.40 10.94
N ASP A 65 -6.31 -12.53 10.85
CA ASP A 65 -5.62 -13.15 11.98
C ASP A 65 -4.43 -12.28 12.41
N THR A 66 -3.72 -11.67 11.46
CA THR A 66 -2.64 -10.72 11.73
C THR A 66 -3.16 -9.50 12.49
N TYR A 67 -4.21 -8.83 12.01
CA TYR A 67 -4.77 -7.66 12.70
C TYR A 67 -5.38 -8.02 14.06
N ASN A 68 -6.02 -9.18 14.19
CA ASN A 68 -6.54 -9.65 15.48
C ASN A 68 -5.42 -9.91 16.50
N TYR A 69 -4.26 -10.39 16.06
CA TYR A 69 -3.11 -10.65 16.93
C TYR A 69 -2.37 -9.36 17.33
N MET A 70 -2.26 -8.40 16.41
CA MET A 70 -1.45 -7.19 16.58
C MET A 70 -2.10 -6.13 17.48
N GLY A 71 -3.43 -6.17 17.67
CA GLY A 71 -4.15 -5.18 18.49
C GLY A 71 -3.86 -3.74 18.05
N ASP A 72 -3.53 -2.86 18.99
CA ASP A 72 -3.22 -1.44 18.71
C ASP A 72 -1.75 -1.18 18.31
N GLN A 73 -0.94 -2.20 18.04
CA GLN A 73 0.47 -2.03 17.68
C GLN A 73 0.64 -1.50 16.25
N LYS A 74 0.44 -0.18 16.09
CA LYS A 74 0.68 0.55 14.84
C LYS A 74 2.16 0.43 14.44
N ASN A 75 2.42 0.33 13.14
CA ASN A 75 3.76 0.37 12.53
C ASN A 75 4.69 -0.82 12.83
N GLN A 76 4.15 -2.01 13.08
CA GLN A 76 4.96 -3.23 13.21
C GLN A 76 4.74 -4.24 12.08
N ILE A 77 3.89 -3.90 11.11
CA ILE A 77 3.51 -4.78 10.02
C ILE A 77 3.95 -4.14 8.73
N ASN A 78 4.66 -4.90 7.91
CA ASN A 78 4.90 -4.60 6.52
C ASN A 78 4.60 -5.87 5.70
N LEU A 79 4.84 -5.81 4.39
CA LEU A 79 4.58 -6.92 3.50
C LEU A 79 5.38 -8.20 3.86
N LEU A 80 6.59 -8.04 4.39
CA LEU A 80 7.45 -9.16 4.76
C LEU A 80 6.89 -9.93 5.96
N GLU A 81 6.33 -9.23 6.95
CA GLU A 81 5.67 -9.88 8.09
C GLU A 81 4.41 -10.65 7.66
N ILE A 82 3.63 -10.10 6.72
CA ILE A 82 2.51 -10.83 6.13
C ILE A 82 2.98 -12.11 5.41
N ALA A 83 4.07 -12.03 4.67
CA ALA A 83 4.66 -13.18 3.98
C ALA A 83 5.17 -14.27 4.94
N LYS A 84 5.53 -13.93 6.18
CA LYS A 84 5.91 -14.92 7.21
C LYS A 84 4.69 -15.60 7.83
N ASN A 85 3.58 -14.88 7.92
CA ASN A 85 2.34 -15.37 8.53
C ASN A 85 1.46 -16.17 7.56
N LEU A 86 1.71 -16.09 6.25
CA LEU A 86 1.05 -16.92 5.27
C LEU A 86 1.58 -18.36 5.37
N GLY A 87 0.65 -19.29 5.63
CA GLY A 87 0.96 -20.68 5.98
C GLY A 87 1.79 -21.41 4.91
N SER A 88 2.46 -22.47 5.32
CA SER A 88 3.37 -23.26 4.47
C SER A 88 2.69 -23.99 3.29
N SER A 89 1.36 -24.07 3.25
CA SER A 89 0.61 -24.62 2.11
C SER A 89 0.63 -23.74 0.87
N GLU A 90 1.10 -22.50 0.97
CA GLU A 90 1.11 -21.48 -0.10
C GLU A 90 2.56 -21.06 -0.44
N GLN A 91 3.49 -22.01 -0.52
CA GLN A 91 4.93 -21.74 -0.69
C GLN A 91 5.24 -20.78 -1.84
N ASP A 92 4.59 -20.94 -3.00
CA ASP A 92 4.80 -20.07 -4.17
C ASP A 92 4.42 -18.61 -3.88
N PHE A 93 3.31 -18.37 -3.16
CA PHE A 93 2.89 -17.02 -2.78
C PHE A 93 3.81 -16.42 -1.72
N ASN A 94 4.27 -17.23 -0.76
CA ASN A 94 5.24 -16.79 0.25
C ASN A 94 6.52 -16.25 -0.38
N GLU A 95 7.06 -16.94 -1.39
CA GLU A 95 8.26 -16.49 -2.08
C GLU A 95 8.03 -15.20 -2.86
N ILE A 96 6.88 -15.08 -3.55
CA ILE A 96 6.52 -13.85 -4.26
C ILE A 96 6.40 -12.68 -3.28
N LEU A 97 5.66 -12.85 -2.17
CA LEU A 97 5.47 -11.78 -1.17
C LEU A 97 6.78 -11.41 -0.48
N LYS A 98 7.67 -12.37 -0.18
CA LYS A 98 9.01 -12.08 0.35
C LYS A 98 9.83 -11.26 -0.65
N SER A 99 9.89 -11.71 -1.90
CA SER A 99 10.61 -11.01 -2.96
C SER A 99 10.10 -9.58 -3.19
N GLN A 100 8.77 -9.37 -3.16
CA GLN A 100 8.20 -8.03 -3.22
C GLN A 100 8.50 -7.23 -1.95
N GLY A 101 8.36 -7.84 -0.77
CA GLY A 101 8.58 -7.21 0.53
C GLY A 101 9.99 -6.71 0.76
N GLU A 102 11.00 -7.32 0.11
CA GLU A 102 12.39 -6.86 0.16
C GLU A 102 12.67 -5.63 -0.72
N LYS A 103 11.77 -5.31 -1.67
CA LYS A 103 11.91 -4.10 -2.49
C LYS A 103 11.87 -2.86 -1.61
N ILE A 104 12.67 -1.86 -2.00
CA ILE A 104 12.79 -0.58 -1.27
C ILE A 104 11.46 0.13 -1.02
N TYR A 105 10.44 -0.16 -1.85
CA TYR A 105 9.13 0.45 -1.78
C TYR A 105 8.21 -0.12 -0.70
N PHE A 106 8.43 -1.36 -0.26
CA PHE A 106 7.52 -2.09 0.65
C PHE A 106 8.18 -2.57 1.95
N LYS A 107 9.51 -2.53 2.03
CA LYS A 107 10.27 -3.04 3.19
C LYS A 107 10.09 -2.21 4.46
N ASN A 108 9.65 -0.96 4.35
CA ASN A 108 9.56 -0.04 5.49
C ASN A 108 8.27 -0.28 6.29
N PHE A 109 8.37 -0.18 7.61
CA PHE A 109 7.22 -0.24 8.52
C PHE A 109 6.42 1.07 8.57
N GLN A 110 7.05 2.18 8.18
CA GLN A 110 6.39 3.47 8.08
C GLN A 110 5.87 3.68 6.66
N ASP A 111 4.92 4.60 6.53
CA ASP A 111 4.47 5.09 5.23
C ASP A 111 5.00 6.50 4.97
N CYS A 112 5.51 6.76 3.77
CA CYS A 112 6.07 8.08 3.45
C CYS A 112 4.99 9.13 3.21
N LEU A 113 3.74 8.73 2.98
CA LEU A 113 2.61 9.63 2.76
C LEU A 113 1.98 9.95 4.12
N ASP A 114 2.33 11.12 4.64
CA ASP A 114 1.79 11.60 5.91
C ASP A 114 1.09 12.94 5.71
N PHE A 115 -0.22 12.86 5.47
CA PHE A 115 -1.08 14.02 5.24
C PHE A 115 -1.31 14.87 6.50
N SER A 116 -0.91 14.38 7.68
CA SER A 116 -0.92 15.19 8.91
C SER A 116 0.23 16.18 8.96
N LYS A 117 1.37 15.85 8.32
CA LYS A 117 2.55 16.72 8.24
C LYS A 117 2.49 17.71 7.09
N SER A 118 1.94 17.29 5.97
CA SER A 118 1.76 18.16 4.81
C SER A 118 0.48 17.79 4.07
N PRO A 119 -0.39 18.75 3.76
CA PRO A 119 -1.59 18.49 2.98
C PRO A 119 -1.26 18.07 1.54
N LEU A 120 -0.06 18.38 1.02
CA LEU A 120 0.33 18.18 -0.37
C LEU A 120 1.47 17.15 -0.49
N SER A 121 1.24 16.10 -1.27
CA SER A 121 2.25 15.10 -1.63
C SER A 121 2.40 15.02 -3.15
N VAL A 122 3.65 15.07 -3.61
CA VAL A 122 4.01 14.96 -5.02
C VAL A 122 4.86 13.71 -5.21
N ILE A 123 4.41 12.83 -6.10
CA ILE A 123 5.09 11.57 -6.40
C ILE A 123 5.54 11.60 -7.85
N ASN A 124 6.83 11.33 -8.08
CA ASN A 124 7.35 11.13 -9.42
C ASN A 124 7.07 9.68 -9.87
N MET A 125 6.11 9.50 -10.78
CA MET A 125 5.65 8.18 -11.22
C MET A 125 6.53 7.58 -12.33
N ASP A 126 7.44 8.38 -12.93
CA ASP A 126 8.35 7.93 -14.00
C ASP A 126 9.20 6.74 -13.59
N ALA A 127 9.60 6.71 -12.32
CA ALA A 127 10.40 5.63 -11.77
C ALA A 127 9.69 4.26 -11.78
N PHE A 128 8.36 4.24 -11.93
CA PHE A 128 7.55 3.02 -11.98
C PHE A 128 7.05 2.70 -13.39
N ALA A 129 7.33 3.53 -14.40
CA ALA A 129 6.77 3.42 -15.75
C ALA A 129 7.08 2.08 -16.43
N SER A 130 8.20 1.46 -16.11
CA SER A 130 8.61 0.15 -16.64
C SER A 130 7.95 -1.05 -15.95
N ASP A 131 7.43 -0.89 -14.73
CA ASP A 131 6.79 -1.96 -13.95
C ASP A 131 5.31 -1.64 -13.75
N LYS A 132 4.49 -2.06 -14.72
CA LYS A 132 3.03 -1.84 -14.71
C LYS A 132 2.35 -2.41 -13.47
N LYS A 133 2.86 -3.52 -12.93
CA LYS A 133 2.27 -4.18 -11.77
C LYS A 133 2.57 -3.39 -10.50
N LEU A 134 3.82 -2.97 -10.32
CA LEU A 134 4.20 -2.08 -9.22
C LEU A 134 3.46 -0.75 -9.30
N MET A 135 3.35 -0.15 -10.49
CA MET A 135 2.57 1.06 -10.70
C MET A 135 1.10 0.88 -10.30
N GLY A 136 0.49 -0.25 -10.69
CA GLY A 136 -0.88 -0.60 -10.30
C GLY A 136 -1.05 -0.72 -8.78
N LEU A 137 -0.14 -1.42 -8.11
CA LEU A 137 -0.14 -1.58 -6.65
C LEU A 137 -0.01 -0.24 -5.92
N ILE A 138 0.90 0.62 -6.39
CA ILE A 138 1.09 1.96 -5.85
C ILE A 138 -0.19 2.77 -6.06
N ALA A 139 -0.72 2.83 -7.29
CA ALA A 139 -1.93 3.58 -7.60
C ALA A 139 -3.12 3.14 -6.75
N MET A 140 -3.37 1.83 -6.63
CA MET A 140 -4.43 1.28 -5.78
C MET A 140 -4.34 1.80 -4.34
N TYR A 141 -3.13 1.78 -3.76
CA TYR A 141 -2.92 2.26 -2.40
C TYR A 141 -3.08 3.78 -2.28
N LEU A 142 -2.52 4.56 -3.21
CA LEU A 142 -2.63 6.02 -3.20
C LEU A 142 -4.09 6.48 -3.22
N PHE A 143 -4.90 5.88 -4.09
CA PHE A 143 -6.33 6.18 -4.15
C PHE A 143 -7.00 5.80 -2.84
N HIS A 144 -6.83 4.56 -2.38
CA HIS A 144 -7.47 4.09 -1.15
C HIS A 144 -7.15 4.97 0.05
N LYS A 145 -5.86 5.27 0.27
CA LYS A 145 -5.41 6.13 1.38
C LYS A 145 -6.03 7.53 1.29
N LEU A 146 -6.01 8.14 0.11
CA LEU A 146 -6.57 9.48 -0.09
C LEU A 146 -8.06 9.54 0.21
N PHE A 147 -8.84 8.58 -0.32
CA PHE A 147 -10.28 8.49 -0.07
C PHE A 147 -10.57 8.26 1.42
N PHE A 148 -9.83 7.35 2.05
CA PHE A 148 -9.99 7.03 3.46
C PHE A 148 -9.69 8.24 4.36
N GLU A 149 -8.56 8.91 4.14
CA GLU A 149 -8.15 10.09 4.92
C GLU A 149 -9.12 11.27 4.76
N ALA A 150 -9.59 11.52 3.53
CA ALA A 150 -10.59 12.55 3.26
C ALA A 150 -11.92 12.27 3.98
N LYS A 151 -12.37 11.01 3.95
CA LYS A 151 -13.59 10.55 4.62
C LYS A 151 -13.49 10.67 6.14
N GLU A 152 -12.40 10.17 6.74
CA GLU A 152 -12.20 10.20 8.19
C GLU A 152 -12.15 11.64 8.74
N HIS A 153 -11.57 12.57 7.98
CA HIS A 153 -11.43 13.97 8.41
C HIS A 153 -12.53 14.90 7.88
N ASN A 154 -13.49 14.38 7.12
CA ASN A 154 -14.53 15.16 6.43
C ASN A 154 -13.95 16.34 5.63
N LYS A 155 -12.86 16.08 4.91
CA LYS A 155 -12.11 17.07 4.14
C LYS A 155 -12.23 16.79 2.64
N PRO A 156 -12.36 17.82 1.80
CA PRO A 156 -12.23 17.63 0.36
C PRO A 156 -10.78 17.25 0.03
N PHE A 157 -10.59 16.53 -1.07
CA PHE A 157 -9.27 16.20 -1.57
C PHE A 157 -9.17 16.53 -3.06
N PHE A 158 -7.94 16.72 -3.51
CA PHE A 158 -7.60 16.93 -4.91
C PHE A 158 -6.59 15.89 -5.36
N TYR A 159 -6.85 15.33 -6.55
CA TYR A 159 -5.97 14.38 -7.20
C TYR A 159 -5.75 14.80 -8.65
N SER A 160 -4.49 14.90 -9.06
CA SER A 160 -4.13 15.18 -10.45
C SER A 160 -3.12 14.19 -10.98
N LEU A 161 -3.47 13.59 -12.12
CA LEU A 161 -2.56 12.82 -12.97
C LEU A 161 -2.02 13.73 -14.04
N MET A 162 -0.80 14.20 -13.84
CA MET A 162 0.00 14.74 -14.93
C MET A 162 0.76 13.57 -15.55
N LYS A 163 1.01 13.63 -16.86
CA LYS A 163 1.56 12.55 -17.72
C LYS A 163 2.68 11.67 -17.11
N LEU A 164 3.41 12.19 -16.12
CA LEU A 164 4.59 11.62 -15.46
C LEU A 164 4.64 11.87 -13.93
N LYS A 165 3.67 12.61 -13.37
CA LYS A 165 3.65 13.00 -11.95
C LYS A 165 2.24 12.89 -11.39
N THR A 166 2.15 12.36 -10.18
CA THR A 166 0.91 12.32 -9.42
C THR A 166 0.97 13.34 -8.30
N ILE A 167 -0.05 14.19 -8.22
CA ILE A 167 -0.22 15.17 -7.15
C ILE A 167 -1.43 14.75 -6.32
N LEU A 168 -1.21 14.58 -5.02
CA LEU A 168 -2.20 14.23 -4.01
C LEU A 168 -2.30 15.37 -3.01
N CYS A 169 -3.51 15.86 -2.75
CA CYS A 169 -3.73 16.92 -1.77
C CYS A 169 -4.99 16.66 -0.94
N ILE A 170 -4.92 16.86 0.37
CA ILE A 170 -6.09 16.93 1.26
C ILE A 170 -6.22 18.36 1.74
N LEU A 171 -7.40 18.97 1.50
CA LEU A 171 -7.67 20.40 1.74
C LEU A 171 -8.21 20.65 3.16
#